data_AF-A0AAF5D8J6-F1
#
_entry.id   AF-A0AAF5D8J6-F1
#
_cell.length_a   1.000
_cell.length_b   1.000
_cell.length_c   1.000
_cell.angle_alpha   90.00
_cell.angle_beta   90.00
_cell.angle_gamma   90.00
#
_symmetry.space_group_name_H-M   'P 1'
#
loop_
_entity.id
_entity.type
_entity.pdbx_description
1 polymer ?
#
loop_
_entity_poly.entity_id
_entity_poly.type
_entity_poly.pdbx_seq_one_letter_code
_entity_poly.pdbx_strand_id
1 'polypeptide(L)'
;MVNDLKKNKIISNATTKQLLESNPIKCYSYVNQISMIKRYSNLTNLPETNITCRYDDSCVKYTIKINDHNTAIWKGCFSTFQLNIGRMYGNYILNSCFVALNDNEESICICSDNDYS
;
A
#
# COMPACT_ATOMS: atom_id res chain seq x y z
N MET A 1 -9.81 49.26 -14.11
CA MET A 1 -9.63 47.94 -14.77
C MET A 1 -8.64 47.06 -13.99
N VAL A 2 -8.87 46.83 -12.69
CA VAL A 2 -7.95 46.04 -11.86
C VAL A 2 -8.78 45.11 -10.98
N ASN A 3 -9.19 43.95 -11.49
CA ASN A 3 -9.54 42.80 -10.63
C ASN A 3 -9.76 41.46 -11.36
N ASP A 4 -9.90 41.41 -12.68
CA ASP A 4 -10.17 40.13 -13.37
C ASP A 4 -8.99 39.14 -13.36
N LEU A 5 -7.74 39.65 -13.32
CA LEU A 5 -6.55 38.78 -13.27
C LEU A 5 -6.48 37.92 -12.00
N LYS A 6 -6.97 38.41 -10.85
CA LYS A 6 -6.97 37.62 -9.61
C LYS A 6 -7.99 36.48 -9.66
N LYS A 7 -9.17 36.71 -10.25
CA LYS A 7 -10.21 35.67 -10.37
C LYS A 7 -9.74 34.52 -11.25
N ASN A 8 -9.15 34.79 -12.41
CA ASN A 8 -8.69 33.73 -13.31
C ASN A 8 -7.60 32.85 -12.67
N LYS A 9 -6.69 33.46 -11.88
CA LYS A 9 -5.63 32.70 -11.20
C LYS A 9 -6.19 31.73 -10.15
N ILE A 10 -7.19 32.15 -9.38
CA ILE A 10 -7.84 31.29 -8.37
C ILE A 10 -8.58 30.13 -9.04
N ILE A 11 -9.32 30.40 -10.12
CA ILE A 11 -10.07 29.37 -10.83
C ILE A 11 -9.10 28.33 -11.39
N SER A 12 -8.02 28.76 -12.07
CA SER A 12 -7.04 27.83 -12.64
C SER A 12 -6.40 26.92 -11.59
N ASN A 13 -6.04 27.47 -10.42
CA ASN A 13 -5.45 26.68 -9.35
C ASN A 13 -6.44 25.68 -8.78
N ALA A 14 -7.72 26.04 -8.59
CA ALA A 14 -8.71 25.11 -8.08
C ALA A 14 -8.99 23.96 -9.07
N THR A 15 -9.09 24.26 -10.37
CA THR A 15 -9.32 23.21 -11.38
C THR A 15 -8.11 22.31 -11.54
N THR A 16 -6.89 22.86 -11.58
CA THR A 16 -5.68 22.03 -11.69
C THR A 16 -5.46 21.18 -10.44
N LYS A 17 -5.75 21.71 -9.24
CA LYS A 17 -5.70 20.92 -8.01
C LYS A 17 -6.73 19.79 -8.03
N GLN A 18 -7.98 20.08 -8.43
CA GLN A 18 -9.02 19.06 -8.57
C GLN A 18 -8.72 18.02 -9.66
N LEU A 19 -8.15 18.42 -10.80
CA LEU A 19 -7.80 17.52 -11.91
C LEU A 19 -6.61 16.61 -11.58
N LEU A 20 -5.66 17.08 -10.76
CA LEU A 20 -4.59 16.24 -10.23
C LEU A 20 -5.06 15.38 -9.06
N GLU A 21 -6.13 15.75 -8.35
CA GLU A 21 -6.61 15.10 -7.14
C GLU A 21 -7.50 13.84 -7.33
N SER A 22 -7.81 13.36 -8.55
CA SER A 22 -8.86 12.32 -8.66
C SER A 22 -8.62 11.12 -9.57
N ASN A 23 -7.38 10.73 -9.88
CA ASN A 23 -7.17 9.44 -10.54
C ASN A 23 -6.86 8.39 -9.48
N PRO A 24 -7.87 7.63 -9.01
CA PRO A 24 -7.60 6.58 -8.05
C PRO A 24 -6.66 5.55 -8.67
N ILE A 25 -5.69 5.09 -7.88
CA ILE A 25 -4.68 4.15 -8.34
C ILE A 25 -5.30 2.76 -8.38
N LYS A 26 -5.09 2.01 -9.47
CA LYS A 26 -5.53 0.63 -9.57
C LYS A 26 -4.39 -0.31 -9.22
N CYS A 27 -4.68 -1.35 -8.44
CA CYS A 27 -3.70 -2.36 -8.04
C CYS A 27 -4.31 -3.76 -8.12
N TYR A 28 -3.46 -4.78 -8.25
CA TYR A 28 -3.83 -6.12 -7.82
C TYR A 28 -3.78 -6.24 -6.30
N SER A 29 -4.74 -6.97 -5.74
CA SER A 29 -4.80 -7.36 -4.34
C SER A 29 -4.86 -8.86 -4.21
N TYR A 30 -3.99 -9.42 -3.38
CA TYR A 30 -4.07 -10.81 -2.98
C TYR A 30 -3.35 -11.03 -1.66
N VAL A 31 -3.71 -12.12 -0.99
CA VAL A 31 -3.08 -12.57 0.25
C VAL A 31 -2.75 -14.04 0.09
N ASN A 32 -1.48 -14.40 0.23
CA ASN A 32 -1.03 -15.78 0.08
C ASN A 32 -0.17 -16.22 1.26
N GLN A 33 -0.46 -17.41 1.78
CA GLN A 33 0.21 -18.07 2.91
C GLN A 33 0.28 -17.24 4.22
N ILE A 34 -0.43 -16.11 4.34
CA ILE A 34 -0.33 -15.25 5.53
C ILE A 34 -0.83 -15.97 6.79
N SER A 35 -1.85 -16.82 6.64
CA SER A 35 -2.49 -17.54 7.74
C SER A 35 -1.56 -18.57 8.41
N MET A 36 -0.46 -18.95 7.74
CA MET A 36 0.55 -19.85 8.30
C MET A 36 1.41 -19.18 9.36
N ILE A 37 1.45 -17.84 9.37
CA ILE A 37 2.17 -17.09 10.40
C ILE A 37 1.24 -16.96 11.60
N LYS A 38 1.65 -17.51 12.75
CA LYS A 38 0.85 -17.50 13.99
C LYS A 38 0.31 -16.12 14.35
N ARG A 39 1.09 -15.05 14.10
CA ARG A 39 0.69 -13.66 14.36
C ARG A 39 -0.43 -13.16 13.45
N TYR A 40 -0.55 -13.72 12.24
CA TYR A 40 -1.54 -13.36 11.22
C TYR A 40 -2.57 -14.47 10.98
N SER A 41 -2.72 -15.42 11.91
CA SER A 41 -3.58 -16.60 11.72
C SER A 41 -5.06 -16.28 11.54
N ASN A 42 -5.49 -15.07 11.91
CA ASN A 42 -6.85 -14.56 11.70
C ASN A 42 -7.07 -13.98 10.29
N LEU A 43 -6.00 -13.72 9.54
CA LEU A 43 -6.08 -13.28 8.15
C LEU A 43 -6.18 -14.52 7.25
N THR A 44 -7.04 -14.46 6.25
CA THR A 44 -7.23 -15.55 5.29
C THR A 44 -6.51 -15.25 3.98
N ASN A 45 -6.15 -16.32 3.26
CA ASN A 45 -5.67 -16.17 1.90
C ASN A 45 -6.80 -15.68 1.00
N LEU A 46 -6.46 -14.78 0.08
CA LEU A 46 -7.38 -14.19 -0.89
C LEU A 46 -6.80 -14.38 -2.30
N PRO A 47 -7.62 -14.77 -3.28
CA PRO A 47 -7.19 -14.83 -4.67
C PRO A 47 -6.84 -13.43 -5.19
N GLU A 48 -6.08 -13.39 -6.29
CA GLU A 48 -5.78 -12.14 -6.97
C GLU A 48 -7.02 -11.49 -7.55
N THR A 49 -7.20 -10.21 -7.23
CA THR A 49 -8.34 -9.40 -7.68
C THR A 49 -7.91 -7.97 -7.95
N ASN A 50 -8.60 -7.31 -8.88
CA ASN A 50 -8.41 -5.91 -9.19
C ASN A 50 -9.09 -5.04 -8.14
N ILE A 51 -8.34 -4.09 -7.58
CA ILE A 51 -8.88 -3.11 -6.63
C ILE A 51 -8.51 -1.68 -7.04
N THR A 52 -9.27 -0.74 -6.49
CA THR A 52 -9.07 0.69 -6.66
C THR A 52 -8.67 1.29 -5.32
N CYS A 53 -7.47 1.85 -5.24
CA CYS A 53 -6.91 2.53 -4.07
C CYS A 53 -7.29 4.01 -4.02
N ARG A 54 -6.99 4.66 -2.90
CA ARG A 54 -7.19 6.09 -2.72
C ARG A 54 -6.23 6.90 -3.60
N TYR A 55 -6.54 8.19 -3.79
CA TYR A 55 -5.80 9.05 -4.72
C TYR A 55 -4.32 9.27 -4.31
N ASP A 56 -4.04 9.25 -3.01
CA ASP A 56 -2.73 9.44 -2.38
C ASP A 56 -2.09 8.13 -1.91
N ASP A 57 -2.61 7.01 -2.40
CA ASP A 57 -2.16 5.68 -1.99
C ASP A 57 -1.00 5.18 -2.87
N SER A 58 -0.56 3.94 -2.63
CA SER A 58 0.41 3.27 -3.49
C SER A 58 0.10 1.79 -3.59
N CYS A 59 0.31 1.21 -4.77
CA CYS A 59 0.35 -0.24 -4.89
C CYS A 59 1.62 -0.75 -4.24
N VAL A 60 1.48 -1.75 -3.37
CA VAL A 60 2.60 -2.30 -2.62
C VAL A 60 2.52 -3.80 -2.54
N LYS A 61 3.71 -4.38 -2.43
CA LYS A 61 3.90 -5.80 -2.14
C LYS A 61 4.66 -5.90 -0.82
N TYR A 62 4.05 -6.64 0.09
CA TYR A 62 4.64 -7.05 1.35
C TYR A 62 4.98 -8.53 1.28
N THR A 63 6.23 -8.83 1.58
CA THR A 63 6.73 -10.20 1.62
C THR A 63 7.24 -10.48 3.02
N ILE A 64 6.74 -11.54 3.63
CA ILE A 64 7.17 -12.00 4.95
C ILE A 64 7.82 -13.37 4.77
N LYS A 65 9.12 -13.43 4.98
CA LYS A 65 9.87 -14.70 5.03
C LYS A 65 9.86 -15.18 6.46
N ILE A 66 9.39 -16.41 6.69
CA ILE A 66 9.33 -17.04 8.02
C ILE A 66 10.56 -17.94 8.22
N ASN A 67 11.08 -18.51 7.12
CA ASN A 67 12.32 -19.28 7.05
C ASN A 67 12.72 -19.40 5.57
N ASP A 68 13.75 -20.21 5.27
CA ASP A 68 14.27 -20.41 3.91
C ASP A 68 13.25 -20.98 2.90
N HIS A 69 12.13 -21.52 3.38
CA HIS A 69 11.16 -22.24 2.55
C HIS A 69 9.77 -21.59 2.51
N ASN A 70 9.42 -20.78 3.52
CA ASN A 70 8.08 -20.24 3.68
C ASN A 70 8.07 -18.72 3.50
N THR A 71 7.32 -18.28 2.50
CA THR A 71 7.13 -16.86 2.19
C THR A 71 5.65 -16.55 2.08
N ALA A 72 5.15 -15.71 2.98
CA ALA A 72 3.84 -15.13 2.85
C ALA A 72 3.91 -13.83 2.05
N ILE A 73 2.88 -13.55 1.26
CA ILE A 73 2.80 -12.36 0.42
C ILE A 73 1.45 -11.69 0.61
N TRP A 74 1.49 -10.37 0.68
CA TRP A 74 0.33 -9.50 0.60
C TRP A 74 0.58 -8.46 -0.50
N LYS A 75 -0.34 -8.32 -1.45
CA LYS A 75 -0.35 -7.21 -2.41
C LYS A 75 -1.64 -6.40 -2.25
N GLY A 76 -1.58 -5.10 -2.52
CA GLY A 76 -2.74 -4.22 -2.51
C GLY A 76 -2.38 -2.76 -2.25
N CYS A 77 -3.34 -1.99 -1.75
CA CYS A 77 -3.15 -0.58 -1.39
C CYS A 77 -2.35 -0.41 -0.10
N PHE A 78 -1.36 0.48 -0.07
CA PHE A 78 -0.57 0.78 1.12
C PHE A 78 -1.43 1.20 2.31
N SER A 79 -2.49 1.99 2.11
CA SER A 79 -3.42 2.36 3.19
C SER A 79 -4.12 1.14 3.81
N THR A 80 -4.55 0.18 2.97
CA THR A 80 -5.17 -1.08 3.43
C THR A 80 -4.17 -1.93 4.19
N PHE A 81 -2.92 -1.99 3.73
CA PHE A 81 -1.87 -2.64 4.50
C PHE A 81 -1.71 -1.98 5.87
N GLN A 82 -1.60 -0.65 5.93
CA GLN A 82 -1.31 0.06 7.18
C GLN A 82 -2.38 -0.23 8.24
N LEU A 83 -3.63 -0.37 7.81
CA LEU A 83 -4.75 -0.72 8.67
C LEU A 83 -4.70 -2.18 9.17
N ASN A 84 -4.35 -3.13 8.30
CA ASN A 84 -4.49 -4.57 8.59
C ASN A 84 -3.22 -5.22 9.14
N ILE A 85 -2.04 -4.80 8.68
CA ILE A 85 -0.73 -5.39 9.00
C ILE A 85 0.19 -4.32 9.62
N GLY A 86 0.08 -3.07 9.17
CA GLY A 86 0.98 -1.99 9.57
C GLY A 86 0.97 -1.68 11.07
N ARG A 87 -0.16 -1.81 11.74
CA ARG A 87 -0.23 -1.56 13.19
C ARG A 87 0.67 -2.49 14.04
N MET A 88 1.18 -3.58 13.48
CA MET A 88 1.95 -4.57 14.23
C MET A 88 3.41 -4.21 14.49
N TYR A 89 4.09 -3.54 13.55
CA TYR A 89 5.53 -3.19 13.66
C TYR A 89 5.79 -1.68 13.62
N GLY A 90 4.74 -0.86 13.58
CA GLY A 90 4.82 0.60 13.55
C GLY A 90 4.64 1.18 12.16
N ASN A 91 5.20 2.36 11.91
CA ASN A 91 5.10 3.00 10.60
C ASN A 91 6.13 2.39 9.63
N TYR A 92 5.67 1.92 8.48
CA TYR A 92 6.51 1.29 7.47
C TYR A 92 6.98 2.33 6.46
N ILE A 93 8.25 2.23 6.09
CA ILE A 93 8.85 3.03 5.03
C ILE A 93 8.80 2.19 3.75
N LEU A 94 8.22 2.73 2.67
CA LEU A 94 8.21 2.08 1.36
C LEU A 94 9.63 1.76 0.89
N ASN A 95 9.80 0.63 0.18
CA ASN A 95 11.07 0.15 -0.35
C ASN A 95 12.10 -0.13 0.75
N SER A 96 11.69 -0.85 1.79
CA SER A 96 12.56 -1.25 2.91
C SER A 96 12.33 -2.69 3.33
N CYS A 97 13.32 -3.26 4.04
CA CYS A 97 13.21 -4.55 4.69
C CYS A 97 13.72 -4.45 6.13
N PHE A 98 13.11 -5.20 7.04
CA PHE A 98 13.55 -5.29 8.43
C PHE A 98 13.27 -6.67 9.01
N VAL A 99 14.02 -7.02 10.05
CA VAL A 99 13.78 -8.24 10.83
C VAL A 99 12.77 -7.91 11.93
N ALA A 100 11.74 -8.75 12.09
CA ALA A 100 10.74 -8.57 13.13
C ALA A 100 11.40 -8.73 14.50
N LEU A 101 11.26 -7.72 15.38
CA LEU A 101 11.98 -7.65 16.65
C LEU A 101 11.77 -8.84 17.61
N ASN A 102 10.68 -9.59 17.44
CA ASN A 102 10.31 -10.70 18.33
C ASN A 102 10.46 -12.08 17.67
N ASP A 103 10.93 -12.15 16.43
CA ASP A 103 11.12 -13.41 15.70
C ASP A 103 12.27 -13.24 14.70
N ASN A 104 13.45 -13.75 15.06
CA ASN A 104 14.67 -13.58 14.24
C ASN A 104 14.60 -14.32 12.90
N GLU A 105 13.61 -15.20 12.72
CA GLU A 105 13.39 -15.90 11.45
C GLU A 105 12.40 -15.13 10.54
N GLU A 106 11.71 -14.12 11.07
CA GLU A 106 10.74 -13.32 10.33
C GLU A 106 11.38 -12.05 9.73
N SER A 107 11.61 -12.05 8.41
CA SER A 107 12.04 -10.87 7.65
C SER A 107 10.91 -10.31 6.82
N ILE A 108 10.67 -9.01 6.95
CA ILE A 108 9.55 -8.31 6.32
C ILE A 108 10.11 -7.29 5.34
N CYS A 109 9.69 -7.40 4.09
CA CYS A 109 10.04 -6.47 3.03
C CYS A 109 8.78 -5.82 2.47
N ILE A 110 8.84 -4.51 2.27
CA ILE A 110 7.83 -3.71 1.60
C ILE A 110 8.45 -3.05 0.37
N CYS A 111 7.83 -3.23 -0.78
CA CYS A 111 8.19 -2.50 -1.99
C CYS A 111 6.96 -1.87 -2.64
N SER A 112 7.18 -0.75 -3.33
CA SER A 112 6.25 -0.24 -4.32
C SER A 112 6.12 -1.25 -5.45
N ASP A 113 4.89 -1.52 -5.87
CA ASP A 113 4.58 -2.58 -6.82
C ASP A 113 3.45 -2.09 -7.71
N ASN A 114 3.78 -1.24 -8.68
CA ASN A 114 2.83 -0.54 -9.55
C ASN A 114 2.22 -1.44 -10.66
N ASP A 115 2.21 -2.75 -10.45
CA ASP A 115 1.75 -3.74 -11.41
C ASP A 115 0.22 -3.62 -11.61
N TYR A 116 -0.19 -2.83 -12.59
CA TYR A 116 -1.54 -2.89 -13.19
C TYR A 116 -1.47 -2.88 -14.74
N SER A 117 -0.30 -2.67 -15.34
CA SER A 117 -0.12 -2.56 -16.79
C SER A 117 -0.23 -3.89 -17.51
#